data_AF-A0A7S8FG59-F1
#
_entry.id   AF-A0A7S8FG59-F1
#
_cell.length_a   1.000
_cell.length_b   1.000
_cell.length_c   1.000
_cell.angle_alpha   90.00
_cell.angle_beta   90.00
_cell.angle_gamma   90.00
#
_symmetry.space_group_name_H-M   'P 1'
#
loop_
_entity.id
_entity.type
_entity.pdbx_description
1 polymer ?
#
loop_
_entity_poly.entity_id
_entity_poly.type
_entity_poly.pdbx_seq_one_letter_code
_entity_poly.pdbx_strand_id
1 'polypeptide(L)' 'MHEINCCVPNCLAKPYAPAGTRSVCKDHFLSFLTWRRRRGSQMFLTYAGMAMAERDAIAAEWMKTIRIDEVPTAAPKL' A
#
# COMPACT_ATOMS: atom_id res chain seq x y z
N MET A 1 13.37 15.07 -13.35
CA MET A 1 12.52 13.91 -12.99
C MET A 1 12.20 14.08 -11.51
N HIS A 2 10.92 14.24 -11.13
CA HIS A 2 10.58 14.28 -9.71
C HIS A 2 10.94 12.93 -9.08
N GLU A 3 11.63 12.93 -7.95
CA GLU A 3 11.94 11.72 -7.19
C GLU A 3 10.64 11.14 -6.65
N ILE A 4 10.09 10.18 -7.39
CA ILE A 4 8.94 9.42 -6.94
C ILE A 4 9.45 8.51 -5.81
N ASN A 5 8.96 8.71 -4.59
CA ASN A 5 9.30 7.91 -3.41
C ASN A 5 8.07 7.15 -2.93
N CYS A 6 8.27 6.14 -2.09
CA CYS A 6 7.18 5.47 -1.41
C CYS A 6 6.46 6.45 -0.47
N CYS A 7 5.12 6.50 -0.51
CA CYS A 7 4.32 7.43 0.28
C CYS A 7 4.20 7.05 1.76
N VAL A 8 4.77 5.91 2.16
CA VAL A 8 4.83 5.47 3.55
C VAL A 8 5.96 6.23 4.26
N PRO A 9 5.71 6.84 5.44
CA PRO A 9 6.73 7.56 6.20
C PRO A 9 7.98 6.72 6.45
N ASN A 10 9.16 7.32 6.36
CA ASN A 10 10.46 6.69 6.59
C ASN A 10 10.82 5.51 5.64
N CYS A 11 10.04 5.28 4.58
CA CYS A 11 10.37 4.26 3.58
C CYS A 11 11.36 4.80 2.54
N LEU A 12 12.55 4.20 2.49
CA LEU A 12 13.60 4.53 1.51
C LEU A 12 13.60 3.61 0.29
N ALA A 13 12.65 2.67 0.22
CA ALA A 13 12.58 1.71 -0.87
C ALA A 13 12.08 2.35 -2.16
N LYS A 14 12.62 1.89 -3.29
CA LYS A 14 12.21 2.36 -4.62
C LYS A 14 10.72 2.07 -4.87
N PRO A 15 9.97 3.02 -5.45
CA PRO A 15 8.59 2.77 -5.86
C PRO A 15 8.51 1.58 -6.81
N TYR A 16 7.49 0.75 -6.61
CA TYR A 16 7.21 -0.41 -7.45
C TYR A 16 6.21 -0.08 -8.57
N ALA A 17 5.59 1.10 -8.52
CA ALA A 17 4.65 1.65 -9.50
C ALA A 17 3.50 0.69 -9.89
N PRO A 18 2.42 0.61 -9.08
CA PRO A 18 1.13 0.13 -9.57
C PRO A 18 0.22 1.32 -9.88
N ALA A 19 -0.20 1.44 -11.13
CA ALA A 19 -1.26 2.36 -11.54
C ALA A 19 -2.54 2.06 -10.73
N GLY A 20 -3.06 3.05 -10.01
CA GLY A 20 -4.31 2.94 -9.25
C GLY A 20 -4.21 3.09 -7.73
N THR A 21 -2.99 3.24 -7.18
CA THR A 21 -2.75 3.58 -5.78
C THR A 21 -1.58 4.55 -5.72
N ARG A 22 -1.49 5.42 -4.69
CA ARG A 22 -0.32 6.29 -4.45
C ARG A 22 1.01 5.55 -4.67
N SER A 23 2.07 6.29 -4.98
CA SER A 23 3.41 5.72 -5.17
C SER A 23 3.85 4.92 -3.93
N VAL A 24 3.96 3.60 -4.05
CA VAL A 24 4.40 2.69 -2.98
C VAL A 24 5.46 1.72 -3.50
N CYS A 25 6.37 1.27 -2.62
CA CYS A 25 7.30 0.19 -2.93
C CYS A 25 6.60 -1.17 -2.95
N LYS A 26 7.31 -2.22 -3.38
CA LYS A 26 6.74 -3.56 -3.58
C LYS A 26 6.19 -4.15 -2.28
N ASP A 27 6.93 -4.01 -1.19
CA ASP A 27 6.56 -4.59 0.11
C ASP A 27 5.31 -3.90 0.68
N HIS A 28 5.28 -2.57 0.59
CA HIS A 28 4.14 -1.76 0.98
C HIS A 28 2.90 -2.02 0.12
N PHE A 29 3.08 -2.28 -1.17
CA PHE A 29 1.98 -2.72 -2.04
C PHE A 29 1.40 -4.08 -1.61
N LEU A 30 2.25 -5.06 -1.29
CA LEU A 30 1.79 -6.37 -0.79
C LEU A 30 1.12 -6.27 0.58
N SER A 31 1.63 -5.42 1.47
CA SER A 31 1.00 -5.09 2.76
C SER A 31 -0.40 -4.48 2.55
N PHE A 32 -0.52 -3.50 1.65
CA PHE A 32 -1.80 -2.90 1.27
C PHE A 32 -2.80 -3.93 0.73
N LEU A 33 -2.36 -4.82 -0.18
CA LEU A 33 -3.22 -5.89 -0.71
C LEU A 33 -3.70 -6.85 0.38
N THR A 34 -2.82 -7.20 1.32
CA THR A 34 -3.13 -8.07 2.45
C THR A 34 -4.16 -7.43 3.38
N TRP A 35 -3.94 -6.16 3.75
CA TRP A 35 -4.87 -5.40 4.57
C TRP A 35 -6.24 -5.23 3.90
N ARG A 36 -6.27 -4.89 2.60
CA ARG A 36 -7.51 -4.71 1.83
C ARG A 36 -8.29 -6.02 1.72
N ARG A 37 -7.61 -7.15 1.51
CA ARG A 37 -8.26 -8.48 1.45
C ARG A 37 -8.97 -8.84 2.77
N ARG A 38 -8.42 -8.42 3.92
CA ARG A 38 -9.03 -8.66 5.25
C ARG A 38 -10.35 -7.89 5.46
N ARG A 39 -10.61 -6.84 4.67
CA ARG A 39 -11.88 -6.09 4.70
C ARG A 39 -13.04 -6.79 3.98
N GLY A 40 -12.80 -7.95 3.36
CA GLY A 40 -13.83 -8.79 2.75
C GLY A 40 -13.84 -8.76 1.22
N SER A 41 -14.48 -9.76 0.62
CA SER A 41 -14.57 -9.98 -0.83
C SER A 41 -15.27 -8.83 -1.57
N GLN A 42 -16.23 -8.17 -0.91
CA GLN A 42 -16.93 -7.00 -1.47
C GLN A 42 -15.95 -5.88 -1.84
N MET A 43 -14.92 -5.62 -1.01
CA MET A 43 -13.91 -4.61 -1.29
C MET A 43 -13.01 -4.95 -2.48
N PHE A 44 -12.86 -6.23 -2.82
CA PHE A 44 -12.07 -6.61 -4.00
C PHE A 44 -12.80 -6.25 -5.30
N LEU A 45 -14.10 -6.51 -5.36
CA LEU A 45 -14.95 -6.25 -6.52
C LEU A 45 -15.21 -4.75 -6.72
N THR A 46 -15.50 -4.01 -5.63
CA THR A 46 -15.83 -2.58 -5.73
C THR A 46 -14.62 -1.71 -6.03
N TYR A 47 -13.43 -2.09 -5.54
CA TYR A 47 -12.22 -1.27 -5.69
C TYR A 47 -11.78 -1.09 -7.16
N ALA A 48 -12.04 -2.09 -8.01
CA ALA A 48 -11.73 -1.97 -9.44
C ALA A 48 -12.59 -0.91 -10.14
N GLY A 49 -13.82 -0.69 -9.67
CA GLY A 49 -14.74 0.33 -10.18
C GLY A 49 -14.59 1.71 -9.54
N MET A 50 -13.83 1.83 -8.45
CA MET A 50 -13.62 3.10 -7.74
C MET A 50 -12.72 4.06 -8.52
N ALA A 51 -13.03 5.35 -8.41
CA ALA A 51 -12.20 6.46 -8.88
C ALA A 51 -10.89 6.55 -8.08
N MET A 52 -9.88 7.22 -8.66
CA MET A 52 -8.57 7.38 -8.01
C MET A 52 -8.67 8.02 -6.62
N ALA A 53 -9.52 9.03 -6.46
CA ALA A 53 -9.72 9.71 -5.18
C ALA A 53 -10.27 8.78 -4.07
N GLU A 54 -11.19 7.87 -4.42
CA GLU A 54 -11.74 6.88 -3.50
C GLU A 54 -10.68 5.85 -3.10
N ARG A 55 -9.86 5.43 -4.07
CA ARG A 55 -8.72 4.53 -3.81
C ARG A 55 -7.67 5.19 -2.92
N ASP A 56 -7.45 6.49 -3.08
CA ASP A 56 -6.52 7.27 -2.25
C ASP A 56 -7.01 7.37 -0.80
N ALA A 57 -8.32 7.51 -0.58
CA ALA A 57 -8.89 7.49 0.78
C ALA A 57 -8.64 6.14 1.46
N ILE A 58 -8.84 5.04 0.75
CA ILE A 58 -8.57 3.68 1.26
C ILE A 58 -7.07 3.50 1.56
N ALA A 59 -6.19 3.99 0.70
CA ALA A 59 -4.74 3.96 0.94
C ALA A 59 -4.36 4.79 2.17
N ALA A 60 -4.99 5.95 2.37
CA ALA A 60 -4.78 6.79 3.55
C ALA A 60 -5.21 6.10 4.84
N GLU A 61 -6.32 5.36 4.84
CA GLU A 61 -6.71 4.54 5.99
C GLU A 61 -5.72 3.43 6.28
N TRP A 62 -5.26 2.73 5.26
CA TRP A 62 -4.24 1.69 5.42
C TRP A 62 -2.94 2.24 6.01
N MET A 63 -2.48 3.41 5.57
CA MET A 63 -1.26 4.03 6.09
C MET A 63 -1.32 4.30 7.60
N LYS A 64 -2.51 4.60 8.16
CA LYS A 64 -2.69 4.76 9.61
C LYS A 64 -2.46 3.46 10.41
N THR A 65 -2.52 2.31 9.74
CA THR A 65 -2.28 0.99 10.37
C THR A 65 -0.82 0.56 10.33
N ILE A 66 0.01 1.26 9.57
CA ILE A 66 1.45 0.99 9.50
C ILE A 66 2.08 1.60 10.75
N ARG A 67 2.63 0.75 11.62
CA ARG A 67 3.44 1.22 12.74
C ARG A 67 4.73 1.81 12.17
N ILE A 68 5.03 3.04 12.56
CA ILE A 68 6.17 3.82 12.04
C ILE A 68 7.53 3.19 12.40
N ASP A 69 7.55 2.21 13.32
CA ASP A 69 8.74 1.50 13.79
C ASP A 69 9.01 0.14 13.12
N GLU A 70 8.10 -0.40 12.30
CA GLU A 70 8.31 -1.72 11.70
C GLU A 70 9.02 -1.60 10.35
N VAL A 71 10.35 -1.50 10.42
CA VAL A 71 11.23 -2.02 9.36
C VAL A 71 10.76 -3.45 9.04
N PRO A 72 10.59 -3.85 7.77
CA PRO A 72 10.15 -5.19 7.46
C PRO A 72 11.19 -6.19 7.97
N THR A 73 10.93 -6.84 9.09
CA THR A 73 11.63 -8.08 9.44
C THR A 73 11.30 -9.06 8.34
N ALA A 74 12.32 -9.38 7.53
CA ALA A 74 12.23 -10.44 6.55
C ALA A 74 11.75 -11.70 7.26
N ALA A 75 10.60 -12.23 6.84
CA ALA A 75 10.11 -13.49 7.35
C ALA A 75 11.21 -14.57 7.18
N PRO A 76 11.51 -15.39 8.19
CA PRO A 76 12.48 -16.46 8.03
C PRO A 76 11.92 -17.42 6.98
N LYS A 77 12.72 -17.69 5.94
CA LYS A 77 12.43 -18.79 5.01
C LYS A 77 12.63 -20.08 5.81
N LEU A 78 11.55 -20.85 5.98
CA LEU A 78 11.59 -22.25 6.42
C LEU A 78 12.24 -23.11 5.34
#